data_AF-A0A2E9UT41-F1
#
_entry.id   AF-A0A2E9UT41-F1
#
_cell.length_a   1.000
_cell.length_b   1.000
_cell.length_c   1.000
_cell.angle_alpha   90.00
_cell.angle_beta   90.00
_cell.angle_gamma   90.00
#
_symmetry.space_group_name_H-M   'P 1'
#
loop_
_entity.id
_entity.type
_entity.pdbx_description
1 polymer ?
#
loop_
_entity_poly.entity_id
_entity_poly.type
_entity_poly.pdbx_seq_one_letter_code
_entity_poly.pdbx_strand_id
1 'polypeptide(L)'
;MGRQQSLDELLYSAEHYADPYPLWERMRHESPVFYDKKLNAWLLTRYEDCVEAFSNHTDFSNQLYSKTLGVVFGPTMLDKDGHEHIVQRKIVAPEFVGKRFEPYYEA
;
A
#
# COMPACT_ATOMS: atom_id res chain seq x y z
N MET A 1 35.53 -15.54 1.27
CA MET A 1 34.32 -15.44 2.11
C MET A 1 33.52 -14.26 1.60
N GLY A 2 32.37 -14.50 0.96
CA GLY A 2 31.52 -13.44 0.42
C GLY A 2 30.81 -12.67 1.54
N ARG A 3 30.72 -11.35 1.42
CA ARG A 3 29.97 -10.50 2.36
C ARG A 3 28.49 -10.88 2.25
N GLN A 4 27.88 -11.30 3.37
CA GLN A 4 26.43 -11.43 3.45
C GLN A 4 25.83 -10.02 3.36
N GLN A 5 25.04 -9.76 2.32
CA GLN A 5 24.34 -8.48 2.18
C GLN A 5 23.20 -8.36 3.20
N SER A 6 23.01 -7.17 3.76
CA SER A 6 21.89 -6.90 4.67
C SER A 6 20.57 -6.77 3.90
N LEU A 7 19.43 -6.91 4.58
CA LEU A 7 18.11 -6.71 3.96
C LEU A 7 17.97 -5.28 3.40
N ASP A 8 18.51 -4.26 4.09
CA ASP A 8 18.53 -2.87 3.59
C ASP A 8 19.34 -2.69 2.30
N GLU A 9 20.38 -3.49 2.08
CA GLU A 9 21.17 -3.45 0.84
C GLU A 9 20.40 -4.14 -0.29
N LEU A 10 19.80 -5.29 0.00
CA LEU A 10 19.04 -6.08 -0.96
C LEU A 10 17.76 -5.38 -1.43
N LEU A 11 17.03 -4.70 -0.53
CA LEU A 11 15.79 -3.96 -0.86
C LEU A 11 15.97 -2.86 -1.90
N TYR A 12 17.19 -2.37 -2.06
CA TYR A 12 17.52 -1.25 -2.95
C TYR A 12 18.48 -1.68 -4.07
N SER A 13 18.67 -2.99 -4.28
CA SER A 13 19.55 -3.53 -5.30
C SER A 13 18.86 -3.54 -6.68
N ALA A 14 19.66 -3.52 -7.75
CA ALA A 14 19.12 -3.59 -9.11
C ALA A 14 18.40 -4.91 -9.37
N GLU A 15 18.90 -5.99 -8.77
CA GLU A 15 18.29 -7.32 -8.82
C GLU A 15 16.90 -7.31 -8.19
N HIS A 16 16.73 -6.70 -7.02
CA HIS A 16 15.42 -6.58 -6.39
C HIS A 16 14.46 -5.72 -7.20
N TYR A 17 14.93 -4.62 -7.80
CA TYR A 17 14.09 -3.81 -8.68
C TYR A 17 13.67 -4.53 -9.97
N ALA A 18 14.51 -5.44 -10.48
CA ALA A 18 14.20 -6.24 -11.65
C ALA A 18 13.25 -7.41 -11.33
N ASP A 19 13.47 -8.09 -10.21
CA ASP A 19 12.62 -9.17 -9.71
C ASP A 19 12.54 -9.10 -8.17
N PRO A 20 11.43 -8.57 -7.62
CA PRO A 20 11.33 -8.36 -6.18
C PRO A 20 10.88 -9.61 -5.42
N TYR A 21 10.33 -10.62 -6.11
CA TYR A 21 9.66 -11.77 -5.47
C TYR A 21 10.60 -12.64 -4.62
N PRO A 22 11.84 -12.94 -5.04
CA PRO A 22 12.76 -13.74 -4.23
C PRO A 22 13.08 -13.08 -2.87
N LEU A 23 13.27 -11.77 -2.84
CA LEU A 23 13.54 -11.06 -1.58
C LEU A 23 12.27 -11.01 -0.72
N TRP A 24 11.10 -10.77 -1.30
CA TRP A 24 9.85 -10.79 -0.55
C TRP A 24 9.54 -12.15 0.06
N GLU A 25 9.82 -13.24 -0.64
CA GLU A 25 9.71 -14.60 -0.10
C GLU A 25 10.59 -14.78 1.13
N ARG A 26 11.87 -14.42 1.01
CA ARG A 26 12.80 -14.48 2.14
C ARG A 26 12.31 -13.63 3.33
N MET A 27 11.88 -12.40 3.09
CA MET A 27 11.42 -11.50 4.14
C MET A 27 10.17 -12.03 4.86
N ARG A 28 9.22 -12.66 4.16
CA ARG A 28 8.02 -13.27 4.80
C ARG A 28 8.38 -14.31 5.86
N HIS A 29 9.48 -15.03 5.66
CA HIS A 29 9.95 -16.08 6.57
C HIS A 29 10.89 -15.54 7.65
N GLU A 30 11.86 -14.72 7.28
CA GLU A 30 12.94 -14.29 8.18
C GLU A 30 12.61 -13.00 8.96
N SER A 31 11.94 -12.03 8.35
CA SER A 31 11.65 -10.72 8.96
C SER A 31 10.34 -10.14 8.40
N PRO A 32 9.18 -10.73 8.75
CA PRO A 32 7.90 -10.41 8.11
C PRO A 32 7.45 -8.96 8.34
N VAL A 33 7.86 -8.40 9.49
CA VAL A 33 7.76 -6.99 9.85
C VAL A 33 9.19 -6.44 9.92
N PHE A 34 9.53 -5.52 9.02
CA PHE A 34 10.89 -5.00 8.89
C PHE A 34 10.86 -3.48 8.87
N TYR A 35 11.65 -2.83 9.72
CA TYR A 35 11.78 -1.38 9.69
C TYR A 35 12.83 -0.96 8.66
N ASP A 36 12.38 -0.33 7.57
CA ASP A 36 13.26 0.25 6.57
C ASP A 36 13.64 1.67 6.96
N LYS A 37 14.93 1.87 7.22
CA LYS A 37 15.49 3.17 7.62
C LYS A 37 15.44 4.20 6.51
N LYS A 38 15.53 3.78 5.23
CA LYS A 38 15.54 4.72 4.10
C LYS A 38 14.13 5.24 3.83
N LEU A 39 13.12 4.37 3.86
CA LEU A 39 11.72 4.77 3.77
C LEU A 39 11.20 5.39 5.08
N ASN A 40 11.89 5.16 6.19
CA ASN A 40 11.43 5.51 7.54
C ASN A 40 10.03 4.94 7.83
N ALA A 41 9.84 3.66 7.48
CA ALA A 41 8.56 2.98 7.59
C ALA A 41 8.73 1.50 7.93
N TRP A 42 7.67 0.92 8.48
CA TRP A 42 7.56 -0.51 8.69
C TRP A 42 7.00 -1.18 7.44
N LEU A 43 7.73 -2.14 6.91
CA LEU A 43 7.30 -3.01 5.82
C LEU A 43 6.62 -4.25 6.39
N LEU A 44 5.42 -4.53 5.90
CA LEU A 44 4.68 -5.76 6.15
C LEU A 44 4.72 -6.62 4.89
N THR A 45 5.12 -7.88 5.02
CA THR A 45 5.32 -8.76 3.86
C THR A 45 4.39 -9.97 3.83
N ARG A 46 3.80 -10.36 4.98
CA ARG A 46 2.82 -11.44 5.03
C ARG A 46 1.44 -10.92 4.63
N TYR A 47 0.72 -11.76 3.91
CA TYR A 47 -0.61 -11.43 3.42
C TYR A 47 -1.59 -11.15 4.57
N GLU A 48 -1.56 -11.96 5.63
CA GLU A 48 -2.42 -11.81 6.81
C GLU A 48 -2.22 -10.44 7.49
N ASP A 49 -0.96 -10.05 7.74
CA ASP A 49 -0.61 -8.75 8.33
C ASP A 49 -1.12 -7.58 7.46
N CYS A 50 -0.95 -7.68 6.13
CA CYS A 50 -1.44 -6.67 5.20
C CYS A 50 -2.97 -6.55 5.22
N VAL A 51 -3.70 -7.67 5.17
CA VAL A 51 -5.16 -7.67 5.21
C VAL A 51 -5.68 -7.08 6.51
N GLU A 52 -5.08 -7.45 7.64
CA GLU A 52 -5.42 -6.90 8.94
C GLU A 52 -5.21 -5.38 8.96
N ALA A 53 -4.03 -4.91 8.56
CA ALA A 53 -3.71 -3.49 8.52
C ALA A 53 -4.66 -2.69 7.61
N PHE A 54 -4.97 -3.20 6.40
CA PHE A 54 -5.90 -2.54 5.47
C PHE A 54 -7.34 -2.49 5.99
N SER A 55 -7.74 -3.41 6.86
CA SER A 55 -9.08 -3.44 7.45
C SER A 55 -9.22 -2.57 8.71
N ASN A 56 -8.11 -2.27 9.39
CA ASN A 56 -8.07 -1.58 10.67
C ASN A 56 -7.67 -0.10 10.53
N HIS A 57 -8.60 0.72 10.07
CA HIS A 57 -8.42 2.18 9.95
C HIS A 57 -8.34 2.92 11.31
N THR A 58 -8.59 2.24 12.42
CA THR A 58 -8.51 2.85 13.76
C THR A 58 -7.04 2.93 14.21
N ASP A 59 -6.28 1.86 13.99
CA ASP A 59 -4.85 1.83 14.31
C ASP A 59 -3.97 2.26 13.13
N PHE A 60 -4.44 2.07 11.88
CA PHE A 60 -3.71 2.39 10.65
C PHE A 60 -4.47 3.39 9.76
N SER A 61 -4.20 4.68 9.96
CA SER A 61 -4.87 5.78 9.23
C SER A 61 -4.31 5.98 7.82
N ASN A 62 -5.19 6.36 6.88
CA ASN A 62 -4.84 6.76 5.52
C ASN A 62 -4.40 8.23 5.39
N GLN A 63 -4.38 9.02 6.47
CA GLN A 63 -4.07 10.46 6.42
C GLN A 63 -2.70 10.77 5.81
N LEU A 64 -1.77 9.81 5.75
CA LEU A 64 -0.49 9.98 5.06
C LEU A 64 -0.67 10.38 3.59
N TYR A 65 -1.76 9.96 2.93
CA TYR A 65 -2.05 10.35 1.55
C TYR A 65 -2.23 11.87 1.37
N SER A 66 -2.58 12.62 2.42
CA SER A 66 -2.63 14.10 2.35
C SER A 66 -1.24 14.70 2.07
N LYS A 67 -0.18 14.05 2.54
CA LYS A 67 1.22 14.48 2.38
C LYS A 67 1.89 13.92 1.13
N THR A 68 1.23 12.99 0.42
CA THR A 68 1.73 12.42 -0.83
C THR A 68 0.83 12.86 -1.99
N LEU A 69 -0.26 12.15 -2.26
CA LEU A 69 -1.22 12.47 -3.31
C LEU A 69 -1.85 13.85 -3.13
N GLY A 70 -2.13 14.24 -1.88
CA GLY A 70 -2.78 15.51 -1.57
C GLY A 70 -1.95 16.74 -1.92
N VAL A 71 -0.62 16.61 -2.05
CA VAL A 71 0.26 17.69 -2.50
C VAL A 71 -0.03 18.09 -3.94
N VAL A 72 -0.45 17.12 -4.77
CA VAL A 72 -0.72 17.33 -6.20
C VAL A 72 -2.21 17.54 -6.45
N PHE A 73 -3.06 16.72 -5.83
CA PHE A 73 -4.49 16.66 -6.13
C PHE A 73 -5.38 17.44 -5.14
N GLY A 74 -4.80 17.99 -4.07
CA GLY A 74 -5.57 18.52 -2.95
C GLY A 74 -6.23 17.42 -2.12
N PRO A 75 -7.19 17.75 -1.22
CA PRO A 75 -7.90 16.77 -0.42
C PRO A 75 -8.64 15.74 -1.30
N THR A 76 -8.39 14.45 -1.09
CA THR A 76 -9.03 13.36 -1.84
C THR A 76 -9.65 12.35 -0.88
N MET A 77 -10.60 11.52 -1.33
CA MET A 77 -11.15 10.45 -0.49
C MET A 77 -10.08 9.49 0.08
N LEU A 78 -8.93 9.36 -0.60
CA LEU A 78 -7.86 8.45 -0.18
C LEU A 78 -7.15 8.89 1.10
N ASP A 79 -7.26 10.15 1.54
CA ASP A 79 -6.65 10.62 2.80
C ASP A 79 -7.61 10.58 4.00
N LYS A 80 -8.82 10.04 3.82
CA LYS A 80 -9.89 10.00 4.82
C LYS A 80 -10.06 8.61 5.43
N ASP A 81 -10.51 8.59 6.68
CA ASP A 81 -10.86 7.38 7.41
C ASP A 81 -12.36 7.38 7.80
N GLY A 82 -12.89 6.21 8.10
CA GLY A 82 -14.23 6.04 8.68
C GLY A 82 -15.35 6.77 7.92
N HIS A 83 -16.09 7.61 8.63
CA HIS A 83 -17.29 8.29 8.12
C HIS A 83 -16.98 9.22 6.93
N GLU A 84 -15.88 9.97 6.97
CA GLU A 84 -15.53 10.92 5.91
C GLU A 84 -15.24 10.20 4.58
N HIS A 85 -14.48 9.11 4.64
CA HIS A 85 -14.25 8.25 3.48
C HIS A 85 -15.57 7.69 2.92
N ILE A 86 -16.47 7.21 3.79
CA ILE A 86 -17.77 6.65 3.37
C ILE A 86 -18.63 7.71 2.66
N VAL A 87 -18.70 8.93 3.21
CA VAL A 87 -19.48 10.03 2.62
C VAL A 87 -18.97 10.34 1.21
N GLN A 88 -17.66 10.51 1.05
CA GLN A 88 -17.07 10.83 -0.26
C GLN A 88 -17.20 9.67 -1.25
N ARG A 89 -17.01 8.41 -0.80
CA ARG A 89 -17.15 7.22 -1.64
C ARG A 89 -18.55 7.08 -2.22
N LYS A 90 -19.57 7.41 -1.44
CA LYS A 90 -20.98 7.31 -1.87
C LYS A 90 -21.32 8.24 -3.02
N ILE A 91 -20.53 9.29 -3.27
CA ILE A 91 -20.73 10.20 -4.40
C ILE A 91 -20.36 9.50 -5.72
N VAL A 92 -19.24 8.78 -5.73
CA VAL A 92 -18.64 8.23 -6.97
C VAL A 92 -18.98 6.76 -7.19
N ALA A 93 -19.06 5.94 -6.13
CA ALA A 93 -19.21 4.50 -6.24
C ALA A 93 -20.44 4.00 -7.04
N PRO A 94 -21.62 4.67 -7.00
CA PRO A 94 -22.78 4.22 -7.76
C PRO A 94 -22.58 4.17 -9.28
N GLU A 95 -21.68 4.98 -9.83
CA GLU A 95 -21.39 4.99 -11.27
C GLU A 95 -20.57 3.76 -11.72
N PHE A 96 -19.88 3.11 -10.79
CA PHE A 96 -19.01 1.96 -11.05
C PHE A 96 -19.67 0.60 -10.77
N VAL A 97 -21.01 0.55 -10.67
CA VAL A 97 -21.74 -0.70 -10.38
C VAL A 97 -22.95 -0.91 -11.29
N GLY A 98 -23.16 -2.16 -11.70
CA GLY A 98 -24.34 -2.60 -12.46
C GLY A 98 -24.55 -1.83 -13.77
N LYS A 99 -25.81 -1.51 -14.08
CA LYS A 99 -26.23 -0.87 -15.33
C LYS A 99 -25.56 0.47 -15.63
N ARG A 100 -25.13 1.22 -14.59
CA ARG A 100 -24.42 2.50 -14.79
C ARG A 100 -23.01 2.29 -15.32
N PHE A 101 -22.41 1.13 -15.00
CA PHE A 101 -21.07 0.78 -15.44
C PHE A 101 -21.05 0.06 -16.80
N GLU A 102 -22.16 -0.56 -17.21
CA GLU A 102 -22.28 -1.31 -18.48
C GLU A 102 -21.75 -0.56 -19.72
N PRO A 103 -22.02 0.74 -19.93
CA PRO A 103 -21.54 1.46 -21.11
C PRO A 103 -20.02 1.55 -21.24
N TYR A 104 -19.26 1.38 -20.15
CA TYR A 104 -17.79 1.48 -20.16
C TYR A 104 -17.09 0.19 -20.63
N TYR A 105 -17.81 -0.93 -20.80
CA TYR A 105 -17.21 -2.17 -21.31
C TYR A 105 -17.02 -2.16 -22.84
N GLU A 106 -17.85 -1.39 -23.55
CA GLU A 106 -17.86 -1.35 -25.02
C GLU A 106 -17.12 -0.14 -25.61
N ALA A 107 -16.58 0.74 -24.76
CA ALA A 107 -15.78 1.90 -25.13
C ALA A 107 -14.29 1.56 -25.24
#